data_AF-A0A2P6GC16-F1
#
_entry.id   AF-A0A2P6GC16-F1
#
_cell.length_a   1.000
_cell.length_b   1.000
_cell.length_c   1.000
_cell.angle_alpha   90.00
_cell.angle_beta   90.00
_cell.angle_gamma   90.00
#
_symmetry.space_group_name_H-M   'P 1'
#
loop_
_entity.id
_entity.type
_entity.pdbx_description
1 polymer ?
#
loop_
_entity_poly.entity_id
_entity_poly.type
_entity_poly.pdbx_seq_one_letter_code
_entity_poly.pdbx_strand_id
1 'polypeptide(L)'
;MGLINHKLYIETINAYIDPIMPVENAIITHGHADHARAGHQNVLATQNTIDIMKIRYGHKCANSFQSLEYHKPLKINDLTITFFPAGHILGSAQILIENTHNRLLITGDYKTSSDSSCQSFELVECDQLITE
;
A
#
# COMPACT_ATOMS: atom_id res chain seq x y z
N MET A 1 12.25 -5.47 -17.92
CA MET A 1 11.10 -4.63 -17.55
C MET A 1 11.15 -4.45 -16.04
N GLY A 2 10.98 -3.23 -15.54
CA GLY A 2 10.95 -3.00 -14.08
C GLY A 2 9.69 -3.62 -13.46
N LEU A 3 9.72 -3.88 -12.15
CA LEU A 3 8.57 -4.41 -11.38
C LEU A 3 7.34 -3.50 -11.46
N ILE A 4 7.55 -2.20 -11.69
CA ILE A 4 6.52 -1.17 -11.70
C ILE A 4 6.84 -0.13 -12.79
N ASN A 5 5.82 0.55 -13.32
CA ASN A 5 6.00 1.67 -14.24
C ASN A 5 5.82 3.05 -13.56
N HIS A 6 5.98 4.13 -14.32
CA HIS A 6 5.88 5.52 -13.83
C HIS A 6 4.48 5.93 -13.30
N LYS A 7 3.46 5.10 -13.50
CA LYS A 7 2.10 5.29 -12.97
C LYS A 7 1.85 4.49 -11.69
N LEU A 8 2.92 3.94 -11.09
CA LEU A 8 2.85 3.01 -9.99
C LEU A 8 2.00 1.76 -10.30
N TYR A 9 2.04 1.30 -11.56
CA TYR A 9 1.32 0.13 -12.02
C TYR A 9 2.22 -1.10 -12.13
N ILE A 10 1.74 -2.22 -11.59
CA ILE A 10 2.38 -3.54 -11.57
C ILE A 10 1.61 -4.45 -12.52
N GLU A 11 2.19 -4.71 -13.68
CA GLU A 11 1.53 -5.41 -14.78
C GLU A 11 1.18 -6.87 -14.43
N THR A 12 2.06 -7.58 -13.73
CA THR A 12 1.89 -9.03 -13.44
C THR A 12 0.72 -9.34 -12.53
N ILE A 13 0.22 -8.36 -11.77
CA ILE A 13 -0.95 -8.51 -10.89
C ILE A 13 -2.07 -7.50 -11.22
N ASN A 14 -1.95 -6.76 -12.31
CA ASN A 14 -2.88 -5.70 -12.71
C ASN A 14 -3.28 -4.80 -11.53
N ALA A 15 -2.28 -4.28 -10.79
CA ALA A 15 -2.51 -3.48 -9.60
C ALA A 15 -1.80 -2.13 -9.67
N TYR A 16 -2.44 -1.12 -9.09
CA TYR A 16 -1.87 0.22 -8.91
C TYR A 16 -1.61 0.48 -7.42
N ILE A 17 -0.51 1.17 -7.11
CA ILE A 17 -0.30 1.76 -5.78
C ILE A 17 -0.92 3.17 -5.78
N ASP A 18 -1.73 3.46 -4.77
CA ASP A 18 -2.40 4.77 -4.56
C ASP A 18 -3.00 5.41 -5.84
N PRO A 19 -3.83 4.67 -6.61
CA PRO A 19 -4.38 5.18 -7.87
C PRO A 19 -5.32 6.37 -7.67
N ILE A 20 -5.11 7.43 -8.44
CA ILE A 20 -5.96 8.64 -8.42
C ILE A 20 -7.36 8.46 -9.04
N MET A 21 -7.59 7.35 -9.74
CA MET A 21 -8.84 6.99 -10.42
C MET A 21 -9.25 5.55 -10.06
N PRO A 22 -10.55 5.18 -10.16
CA PRO A 22 -11.01 3.80 -9.99
C PRO A 22 -10.25 2.80 -10.88
N VAL A 23 -9.88 1.65 -10.31
CA VAL A 23 -9.13 0.56 -10.98
C VAL A 23 -9.61 -0.80 -10.46
N GLU A 24 -9.19 -1.87 -11.14
CA GLU A 24 -9.49 -3.25 -10.73
C GLU A 24 -8.84 -3.59 -9.37
N ASN A 25 -7.52 -3.47 -9.25
CA ASN A 25 -6.80 -3.74 -8.01
C ASN A 25 -6.04 -2.49 -7.55
N ALA A 26 -6.37 -2.01 -6.36
CA ALA A 26 -5.69 -0.90 -5.71
C ALA A 26 -4.97 -1.40 -4.45
N ILE A 27 -3.69 -1.06 -4.32
CA ILE A 27 -2.93 -1.23 -3.08
C ILE A 27 -2.76 0.15 -2.47
N ILE A 28 -3.27 0.35 -1.26
CA ILE A 28 -3.35 1.68 -0.64
C ILE A 28 -2.36 1.78 0.53
N THR A 29 -1.47 2.77 0.48
CA THR A 29 -0.46 3.00 1.52
C THR A 29 -1.09 3.51 2.81
N HIS A 30 -2.00 4.49 2.73
CA HIS A 30 -2.62 5.12 3.89
C HIS A 30 -3.94 5.85 3.57
N GLY A 31 -4.70 6.20 4.61
CA GLY A 31 -6.07 6.71 4.51
C GLY A 31 -6.25 8.20 4.16
N HIS A 32 -5.25 8.91 3.64
CA HIS A 32 -5.46 10.27 3.12
C HIS A 32 -6.22 10.25 1.79
N ALA A 33 -6.93 11.35 1.48
CA ALA A 33 -7.91 11.38 0.38
C ALA A 33 -7.29 11.41 -1.03
N ASP A 34 -6.06 11.89 -1.11
CA ASP A 34 -5.23 11.91 -2.29
C ASP A 34 -4.73 10.51 -2.68
N HIS A 35 -4.51 9.62 -1.70
CA HIS A 35 -4.07 8.23 -1.88
C HIS A 35 -5.24 7.23 -1.88
N ALA A 36 -6.06 7.25 -0.83
CA ALA A 36 -7.18 6.36 -0.62
C ALA A 36 -8.47 6.95 -1.22
N ARG A 37 -8.87 6.43 -2.39
CA ARG A 37 -10.07 6.86 -3.12
C ARG A 37 -11.11 5.75 -3.19
N ALA A 38 -12.36 6.15 -3.48
CA ALA A 38 -13.46 5.22 -3.66
C ALA A 38 -13.57 4.75 -5.13
N GLY A 39 -14.29 3.64 -5.34
CA GLY A 39 -14.67 3.13 -6.66
C GLY A 39 -13.82 1.98 -7.18
N HIS A 40 -12.75 1.58 -6.47
CA HIS A 40 -11.93 0.42 -6.85
C HIS A 40 -12.73 -0.90 -6.72
N GLN A 41 -12.40 -1.91 -7.53
CA GLN A 41 -13.02 -3.22 -7.37
C GLN A 41 -12.45 -3.94 -6.14
N ASN A 42 -11.13 -4.10 -6.09
CA ASN A 42 -10.43 -4.78 -5.01
C ASN A 42 -9.43 -3.82 -4.34
N VAL A 43 -9.46 -3.74 -3.02
CA VAL A 43 -8.53 -2.91 -2.22
C VAL A 43 -7.71 -3.79 -1.30
N LEU A 44 -6.39 -3.72 -1.42
CA LEU A 44 -5.41 -4.27 -0.48
C LEU A 44 -4.82 -3.13 0.37
N ALA A 45 -5.00 -3.18 1.69
CA ALA A 45 -4.44 -2.16 2.60
C ALA A 45 -4.35 -2.69 4.03
N THR A 46 -3.81 -1.91 4.97
CA THR A 46 -3.93 -2.25 6.39
C THR A 46 -5.40 -2.15 6.84
N GLN A 47 -5.78 -2.88 7.90
CA GLN A 47 -7.15 -2.83 8.41
C GLN A 47 -7.57 -1.40 8.80
N ASN A 48 -6.68 -0.64 9.43
CA ASN A 48 -6.94 0.75 9.80
C ASN A 48 -7.18 1.65 8.58
N THR A 49 -6.40 1.50 7.50
CA THR A 49 -6.63 2.23 6.24
C THR A 49 -7.99 1.88 5.64
N ILE A 50 -8.38 0.61 5.64
CA ILE A 50 -9.70 0.16 5.17
C ILE A 50 -10.83 0.80 6.01
N ASP A 51 -10.67 0.85 7.33
CA ASP A 51 -11.68 1.43 8.22
C ASP A 51 -11.81 2.94 8.00
N ILE A 52 -10.69 3.65 7.81
CA ILE A 52 -10.69 5.07 7.42
C ILE A 52 -11.42 5.26 6.07
N MET A 53 -11.14 4.43 5.06
CA MET A 53 -11.84 4.49 3.77
C MET A 53 -13.35 4.30 3.93
N LYS A 54 -13.79 3.33 4.74
CA LYS A 54 -15.21 3.06 4.99
C LYS A 54 -15.89 4.19 5.76
N ILE A 55 -15.20 4.81 6.72
CA ILE A 55 -15.71 5.99 7.46
C ILE A 55 -15.88 7.17 6.51
N ARG A 56 -14.92 7.42 5.61
CA ARG A 56 -14.93 8.57 4.70
C ARG A 56 -15.93 8.42 3.55
N TYR A 57 -16.01 7.23 2.95
CA TYR A 57 -16.69 7.01 1.68
C TYR A 57 -17.84 6.00 1.75
N GLY A 58 -18.11 5.45 2.94
CA GLY A 58 -19.13 4.44 3.19
C GLY A 58 -18.65 3.00 2.97
N HIS A 59 -19.38 2.03 3.54
CA HIS A 59 -19.00 0.61 3.51
C HIS A 59 -18.92 -0.04 2.11
N LYS A 60 -19.49 0.61 1.10
CA LYS A 60 -19.52 0.14 -0.30
C LYS A 60 -18.57 0.95 -1.21
N CYS A 61 -17.57 1.61 -0.65
CA CYS A 61 -16.62 2.42 -1.42
C CYS A 61 -15.63 1.59 -2.26
N ALA A 62 -15.56 0.28 -2.05
CA ALA A 62 -14.98 -0.70 -2.97
C ALA A 62 -15.85 -1.97 -2.98
N ASN A 63 -15.68 -2.84 -3.98
CA ASN A 63 -16.44 -4.09 -4.07
C ASN A 63 -15.89 -5.16 -3.09
N SER A 64 -14.57 -5.22 -2.93
CA SER A 64 -13.89 -6.10 -1.98
C SER A 64 -12.73 -5.41 -1.27
N PHE A 65 -12.44 -5.89 -0.06
CA PHE A 65 -11.29 -5.45 0.74
C PHE A 65 -10.53 -6.67 1.24
N GLN A 66 -9.21 -6.63 1.13
CA GLN A 66 -8.29 -7.55 1.78
C GLN A 66 -7.40 -6.75 2.72
N SER A 67 -7.46 -7.04 4.01
CA SER A 67 -6.49 -6.50 4.95
C SER A 67 -5.19 -7.30 4.91
N LEU A 68 -4.07 -6.60 5.00
CA LEU A 68 -2.74 -7.21 5.20
C LEU A 68 -2.13 -6.64 6.48
N GLU A 69 -1.76 -7.54 7.39
CA GLU A 69 -1.03 -7.18 8.60
C GLU A 69 0.43 -6.83 8.25
N TYR A 70 1.03 -5.95 9.05
CA TYR A 70 2.46 -5.68 8.94
C TYR A 70 3.27 -6.99 9.08
N HIS A 71 4.38 -7.07 8.34
CA HIS A 71 5.32 -8.19 8.38
C HIS A 71 4.74 -9.54 7.91
N LYS A 72 3.50 -9.57 7.41
CA LYS A 72 2.90 -10.76 6.80
C LYS A 72 3.11 -10.74 5.29
N PRO A 73 3.87 -11.70 4.74
CA PRO A 73 4.03 -11.78 3.30
C PRO A 73 2.76 -12.31 2.63
N LEU A 74 2.30 -11.60 1.60
CA LEU A 74 1.24 -12.02 0.70
C LEU A 74 1.85 -12.41 -0.65
N LYS A 75 1.71 -13.69 -1.02
CA LYS A 75 2.17 -14.17 -2.34
C LYS A 75 1.07 -13.96 -3.37
N ILE A 76 1.40 -13.31 -4.48
CA ILE A 76 0.52 -13.11 -5.63
C ILE A 76 1.35 -13.35 -6.89
N ASN A 77 1.02 -14.41 -7.64
CA ASN A 77 1.80 -14.86 -8.79
C ASN A 77 3.28 -15.09 -8.39
N ASP A 78 4.22 -14.43 -9.06
CA ASP A 78 5.66 -14.46 -8.80
C ASP A 78 6.13 -13.40 -7.79
N LEU A 79 5.21 -12.57 -7.28
CA LEU A 79 5.50 -11.49 -6.35
C LEU A 79 5.17 -11.86 -4.90
N THR A 80 5.95 -11.31 -3.98
CA THR A 80 5.62 -11.24 -2.55
C THR A 80 5.46 -9.79 -2.14
N ILE A 81 4.31 -9.46 -1.55
CA ILE A 81 4.00 -8.12 -1.02
C ILE A 81 3.98 -8.18 0.50
N THR A 82 4.73 -7.29 1.14
CA THR A 82 4.77 -7.17 2.61
C THR A 82 4.63 -5.72 3.01
N PHE A 83 3.79 -5.44 4.01
CA PHE A 83 3.64 -4.10 4.57
C PHE A 83 4.55 -3.89 5.77
N PHE A 84 5.17 -2.71 5.86
CA PHE A 84 5.95 -2.25 7.00
C PHE A 84 5.41 -0.90 7.50
N PRO A 85 5.48 -0.59 8.80
CA PRO A 85 5.05 0.72 9.30
C PRO A 85 5.76 1.90 8.61
N ALA A 86 4.99 2.91 8.19
CA ALA A 86 5.53 4.15 7.60
C ALA A 86 5.69 5.31 8.60
N GLY A 87 5.17 5.20 9.84
CA GLY A 87 5.29 6.29 10.82
C GLY A 87 4.45 7.53 10.57
N HIS A 88 3.61 7.54 9.53
CA HIS A 88 2.90 8.75 9.09
C HIS A 88 1.58 8.99 9.84
N ILE A 89 0.59 8.12 9.61
CA ILE A 89 -0.73 8.16 10.26
C ILE A 89 -1.14 6.75 10.69
N LEU A 90 -2.23 6.62 11.46
CA LEU A 90 -2.76 5.33 11.88
C LEU A 90 -2.97 4.40 10.66
N GLY A 91 -2.25 3.27 10.64
CA GLY A 91 -2.36 2.29 9.55
C GLY A 91 -1.50 2.58 8.32
N SER A 92 -0.73 3.66 8.28
CA SER A 92 0.16 3.94 7.14
C SER A 92 1.21 2.84 6.96
N ALA A 93 1.45 2.44 5.72
CA ALA A 93 2.35 1.35 5.37
C ALA A 93 3.29 1.71 4.22
N GLN A 94 4.55 1.35 4.38
CA GLN A 94 5.47 1.11 3.28
C GLN A 94 5.14 -0.25 2.66
N ILE A 95 5.27 -0.37 1.35
CA ILE A 95 4.93 -1.56 0.58
C ILE A 95 6.22 -2.12 -0.03
N LEU A 96 6.69 -3.23 0.51
CA LEU A 96 7.80 -4.00 -0.06
C LEU A 96 7.24 -5.00 -1.07
N ILE A 97 7.77 -4.99 -2.28
CA ILE A 97 7.40 -5.87 -3.39
C ILE A 97 8.65 -6.60 -3.86
N GLU A 98 8.62 -7.91 -3.73
CA GLU A 98 9.77 -8.77 -3.98
C GLU A 98 9.46 -9.77 -5.09
N ASN A 99 10.43 -10.00 -5.96
CA ASN A 99 10.48 -11.19 -6.81
C ASN A 99 11.85 -11.87 -6.64
N THR A 100 12.18 -12.87 -7.46
CA THR A 100 13.45 -13.60 -7.38
C THR A 100 14.71 -12.76 -7.63
N HIS A 101 14.57 -11.52 -8.08
CA HIS A 101 15.68 -10.70 -8.55
C HIS A 101 15.77 -9.31 -7.92
N ASN A 102 14.69 -8.79 -7.34
CA ASN A 102 14.60 -7.38 -6.96
C ASN A 102 13.63 -7.17 -5.78
N ARG A 103 14.02 -6.28 -4.87
CA ARG A 103 13.24 -5.77 -3.74
C ARG A 103 12.93 -4.30 -3.97
N LEU A 104 11.69 -4.01 -4.38
CA LEU A 104 11.19 -2.66 -4.58
C LEU A 104 10.39 -2.21 -3.35
N LEU A 105 10.80 -1.11 -2.73
CA LEU A 105 10.06 -0.50 -1.63
C LEU A 105 9.38 0.79 -2.11
N ILE A 106 8.08 0.89 -1.86
CA ILE A 106 7.32 2.14 -1.99
C ILE A 106 7.03 2.64 -0.58
N THR A 107 7.48 3.85 -0.23
CA THR A 107 7.31 4.35 1.14
C THR A 107 5.88 4.80 1.43
N GLY A 108 5.18 5.33 0.42
CA GLY A 108 4.08 6.28 0.63
C GLY A 108 4.58 7.51 1.40
N ASP A 109 3.66 8.29 1.94
CA ASP A 109 4.02 9.28 2.95
C ASP A 109 4.59 8.57 4.20
N TYR A 110 5.72 9.06 4.69
CA TYR A 110 6.38 8.51 5.88
C TYR A 110 6.93 9.60 6.79
N LYS A 111 7.13 9.25 8.05
CA LYS A 111 7.80 10.10 9.05
C LYS A 111 8.65 9.23 9.96
N THR A 112 9.95 9.56 10.05
CA THR A 112 10.91 8.80 10.86
C THR A 112 10.88 9.17 12.35
N SER A 113 10.32 10.33 12.69
CA SER A 113 10.12 10.77 14.07
C SER A 113 8.98 10.01 14.74
N SER A 114 9.18 9.60 15.99
CA SER A 114 8.15 8.93 16.79
C SER A 114 6.88 9.79 16.95
N ASP A 115 5.72 9.16 16.82
CA ASP A 115 4.40 9.75 17.03
C ASP A 115 3.55 8.76 17.82
N SER A 116 2.90 9.21 18.90
CA SER A 116 2.07 8.35 19.74
C SER A 116 0.75 7.91 19.08
N SER A 117 0.38 8.50 17.94
CA SER A 117 -0.87 8.22 17.23
C SER A 117 -0.78 7.09 16.20
N CYS A 118 0.43 6.61 15.88
CA CYS A 118 0.65 5.58 14.85
C CYS A 118 1.85 4.68 15.18
N GLN A 119 2.01 3.60 14.41
CA GLN A 119 3.17 2.73 14.49
C GLN A 119 4.42 3.50 14.06
N SER A 120 5.53 3.38 14.80
CA SER A 120 6.79 4.03 14.43
C SER A 120 7.30 3.52 13.08
N PHE A 121 7.93 4.40 12.30
CA PHE A 121 8.58 4.03 11.04
C PHE A 121 9.59 2.90 11.23
N GLU A 122 9.62 1.96 10.29
CA GLU A 122 10.62 0.90 10.24
C GLU A 122 11.52 1.07 9.01
N LEU A 123 12.84 0.98 9.21
CA LEU A 123 13.77 0.98 8.08
C LEU A 123 13.74 -0.39 7.39
N VAL A 124 13.45 -0.40 6.08
CA VAL A 124 13.36 -1.63 5.28
C VAL A 124 14.46 -1.66 4.23
N GLU A 125 15.23 -2.74 4.20
CA GLU A 125 16.27 -2.94 3.20
C GLU A 125 15.67 -3.29 1.82
N CYS A 126 16.10 -2.57 0.78
CA CYS A 126 15.58 -2.71 -0.58
C CYS A 126 16.66 -2.39 -1.62
N ASP A 127 16.49 -2.91 -2.83
CA ASP A 127 17.35 -2.61 -3.99
C ASP A 127 16.92 -1.31 -4.69
N GLN A 128 15.61 -1.03 -4.66
CA GLN A 128 14.99 0.14 -5.29
C GLN A 128 14.02 0.80 -4.32
N LEU A 129 14.12 2.12 -4.17
CA LEU A 129 13.26 2.93 -3.31
C LEU A 129 12.47 3.92 -4.17
N ILE A 130 11.15 3.88 -4.07
CA ILE A 130 10.25 4.95 -4.53
C ILE A 130 9.76 5.66 -3.28
N THR A 131 10.18 6.93 -3.14
CA THR A 131 9.87 7.76 -1.98
C THR A 131 9.03 8.95 -2.38
N GLU A 132 8.15 9.37 -1.48
CA GLU A 132 7.57 10.72 -1.44
C GLU A 132 8.42 11.64 -0.56
#